data_AF-A0A1Y3WT83-F1
#
_entry.id   AF-A0A1Y3WT83-F1
#
_cell.length_a   1.000
_cell.length_b   1.000
_cell.length_c   1.000
_cell.angle_alpha   90.00
_cell.angle_beta   90.00
_cell.angle_gamma   90.00
#
_symmetry.space_group_name_H-M   'P 1'
#
loop_
_entity.id
_entity.type
_entity.pdbx_description
1 polymer ?
#
loop_
_entity_poly.entity_id
_entity_poly.type
_entity_poly.pdbx_seq_one_letter_code
_entity_poly.pdbx_strand_id
1 'polypeptide(L)'
;MEAGTLEIGVPGMSAYELYIRHNPDSQLTEEEYAESPIQAAGVALAMVEQLEETEVSVKQAEQLRVQSEQGREASEQARATAEQARITAEQQRVLAEQTRAVNESARQKAEAGRQAAETKREENTAEAIRNSEEATRKAEDEAARVRTLADNPPKIVEVNGMAYWAFYDLETQQYVTSPHRADDGTIVQQVEGSAVSLDIKGGTMYVCGELTSLTIASVENSTKPSILRFTSGTTATQFSYSENFNITGWTKPEENRNYTICILFGAGNMTYDE
;
A
#
# COMPACT_ATOMS: atom_id res chain seq x y z
N MET A 1 112.30 -5.45 -33.43
CA MET A 1 112.31 -6.70 -34.20
C MET A 1 113.30 -6.53 -35.34
N GLU A 2 114.57 -6.84 -35.10
CA GLU A 2 115.44 -7.30 -36.17
C GLU A 2 115.03 -8.73 -36.51
N ALA A 3 114.92 -9.05 -37.79
CA ALA A 3 114.61 -10.39 -38.24
C ALA A 3 115.82 -11.29 -37.95
N GLY A 4 115.73 -12.11 -36.91
CA GLY A 4 116.75 -13.12 -36.63
C GLY A 4 116.85 -14.11 -37.77
N THR A 5 118.05 -14.30 -38.33
CA THR A 5 118.38 -15.40 -39.24
C THR A 5 118.12 -16.73 -38.56
N LEU A 6 117.20 -17.52 -39.11
CA LEU A 6 116.80 -18.80 -38.54
C LEU A 6 117.88 -19.87 -38.85
N GLU A 7 118.77 -20.14 -37.90
CA GLU A 7 119.75 -21.22 -38.01
C GLU A 7 119.14 -22.52 -37.45
N ILE A 8 118.83 -23.48 -38.33
CA ILE A 8 118.32 -24.81 -37.95
C ILE A 8 119.40 -25.87 -38.23
N GLY A 9 119.78 -26.64 -37.20
CA GLY A 9 120.57 -27.86 -37.38
C GLY A 9 121.97 -27.62 -37.93
N VAL A 10 122.77 -26.80 -37.25
CA VAL A 10 124.19 -26.60 -37.57
C VAL A 10 124.96 -27.91 -37.36
N PRO A 11 125.61 -28.49 -38.39
CA PRO A 11 126.31 -29.76 -38.26
C PRO A 11 127.40 -29.72 -37.17
N GLY A 12 127.31 -30.64 -36.21
CA GLY A 12 128.31 -30.79 -35.14
C GLY A 12 128.03 -29.99 -33.86
N MET A 13 126.88 -29.32 -33.74
CA MET A 13 126.45 -28.66 -32.49
C MET A 13 125.09 -29.18 -32.00
N SER A 14 124.91 -29.25 -30.68
CA SER A 14 123.62 -29.56 -30.05
C SER A 14 122.68 -28.34 -30.08
N ALA A 15 121.38 -28.57 -29.91
CA ALA A 15 120.39 -27.50 -29.82
C ALA A 15 120.66 -26.56 -28.63
N TYR A 16 121.19 -27.09 -27.54
CA TYR A 16 121.59 -26.32 -26.36
C TYR A 16 122.83 -25.46 -26.62
N GLU A 17 123.84 -25.99 -27.31
CA GLU A 17 125.05 -25.22 -27.67
C GLU A 17 124.73 -24.03 -28.60
N LEU A 18 123.75 -24.21 -29.51
CA LEU A 18 123.21 -23.11 -30.31
C LEU A 18 122.44 -22.09 -29.46
N TYR A 19 121.66 -22.54 -28.46
CA TYR A 19 120.94 -21.67 -27.55
C TYR A 19 121.87 -20.76 -26.71
N ILE A 20 122.93 -21.32 -26.13
CA ILE A 20 123.91 -20.56 -25.33
C ILE A 20 124.67 -19.55 -26.18
N ARG A 21 124.98 -19.84 -27.45
CA ARG A 21 125.60 -18.88 -28.37
C ARG A 21 124.76 -17.60 -28.53
N HIS A 22 123.45 -17.75 -28.61
CA HIS A 22 122.52 -16.62 -28.75
C HIS A 22 122.06 -16.03 -27.41
N ASN A 23 122.25 -16.76 -26.31
CA ASN A 23 121.89 -16.35 -24.95
C ASN A 23 123.09 -16.57 -24.02
N PRO A 24 124.20 -15.84 -24.21
CA PRO A 24 125.47 -16.11 -23.54
C PRO A 24 125.42 -15.90 -22.03
N ASP A 25 124.47 -15.08 -21.54
CA ASP A 25 124.25 -14.82 -20.11
C ASP A 25 123.31 -15.85 -19.45
N SER A 26 122.79 -16.82 -20.21
CA SER A 26 121.90 -17.86 -19.67
C SER A 26 122.66 -18.78 -18.72
N GLN A 27 122.08 -19.00 -17.55
CA GLN A 27 122.64 -19.89 -16.52
C GLN A 27 122.05 -21.30 -16.58
N LEU A 28 121.20 -21.58 -17.56
CA LEU A 28 120.60 -22.90 -17.75
C LEU A 28 121.66 -23.91 -18.16
N THR A 29 121.60 -25.09 -17.57
CA THR A 29 122.34 -26.28 -18.00
C THR A 29 121.68 -26.93 -19.23
N GLU A 30 122.40 -27.83 -19.90
CA GLU A 30 121.87 -28.56 -21.08
C GLU A 30 120.61 -29.37 -20.72
N GLU A 31 120.59 -29.95 -19.52
CA GLU A 31 119.47 -30.69 -18.95
C GLU A 31 118.27 -29.76 -18.73
N GLU A 32 118.47 -28.60 -18.08
CA GLU A 32 117.39 -27.62 -17.83
C GLU A 32 116.83 -27.01 -19.13
N TYR A 33 117.67 -26.80 -20.15
CA TYR A 33 117.22 -26.36 -21.48
C TYR A 33 116.35 -27.41 -22.16
N ALA A 34 116.76 -28.68 -22.11
CA ALA A 34 115.99 -29.79 -22.69
C ALA A 34 114.67 -30.05 -21.92
N GLU A 35 114.66 -29.85 -20.61
CA GLU A 35 113.47 -30.04 -19.76
C GLU A 35 112.48 -28.87 -19.80
N SER A 36 112.92 -27.64 -20.07
CA SER A 36 112.06 -26.45 -20.02
C SER A 36 110.76 -26.55 -20.85
N PRO A 37 110.78 -27.00 -22.13
CA PRO A 37 109.56 -27.21 -22.91
C PRO A 37 108.64 -28.31 -22.33
N ILE A 38 109.24 -29.35 -21.74
CA ILE A 38 108.52 -30.46 -21.10
C ILE A 38 107.83 -29.96 -19.83
N GLN A 39 108.53 -29.18 -19.00
CA GLN A 39 107.98 -28.56 -17.80
C GLN A 39 106.84 -27.58 -18.15
N ALA A 40 107.01 -26.74 -19.17
CA ALA A 40 105.98 -25.82 -19.64
C ALA A 40 104.73 -26.55 -20.16
N ALA A 41 104.91 -27.65 -20.91
CA ALA A 41 103.82 -28.51 -21.34
C ALA A 41 103.12 -29.20 -20.16
N GLY A 42 103.87 -29.64 -19.14
CA GLY A 42 103.31 -30.21 -17.91
C GLY A 42 102.47 -29.21 -17.12
N VAL A 43 102.94 -27.95 -17.00
CA VAL A 43 102.17 -26.87 -16.36
C VAL A 43 100.89 -26.57 -17.15
N ALA A 44 100.97 -26.48 -18.48
CA ALA A 44 99.81 -26.24 -19.33
C ALA A 44 98.77 -27.37 -19.20
N LEU A 45 99.22 -28.63 -19.13
CA LEU A 45 98.35 -29.79 -18.92
C LEU A 45 97.65 -29.72 -17.56
N ALA A 46 98.38 -29.37 -16.49
CA ALA A 46 97.80 -29.20 -15.16
C ALA A 46 96.75 -28.06 -15.12
N MET A 47 96.96 -26.97 -15.86
CA MET A 47 95.97 -25.89 -15.99
C MET A 47 94.71 -26.35 -16.73
N VAL A 48 94.86 -27.18 -17.76
CA VAL A 48 93.72 -27.77 -18.48
C VAL A 48 92.90 -28.66 -17.55
N GLU A 49 93.55 -29.53 -16.78
CA GLU A 49 92.89 -30.38 -15.79
C GLU A 49 92.10 -29.56 -14.76
N GLN A 50 92.69 -28.49 -14.22
CA GLN A 50 91.99 -27.58 -13.30
C GLN A 50 90.81 -26.85 -13.94
N LEU A 51 90.90 -26.49 -15.22
CA LEU A 51 89.79 -25.87 -15.97
C LEU A 51 88.65 -26.87 -16.16
N GLU A 52 88.95 -28.13 -16.48
CA GLU A 52 87.95 -29.19 -16.60
C GLU A 52 87.22 -29.43 -15.27
N GLU A 53 87.96 -29.49 -14.16
CA GLU A 53 87.37 -29.58 -12.81
C GLU A 53 86.47 -28.37 -12.49
N THR A 54 86.93 -27.16 -12.83
CA THR A 54 86.17 -25.92 -12.64
C THR A 54 84.89 -25.91 -13.49
N GLU A 55 84.97 -26.36 -14.73
CA GLU A 55 83.82 -26.44 -15.64
C GLU A 55 82.76 -27.42 -15.09
N VAL A 56 83.20 -28.57 -14.56
CA VAL A 56 82.29 -29.52 -13.88
C VAL A 56 81.62 -28.87 -12.67
N SER A 57 82.38 -28.16 -11.84
CA SER A 57 81.86 -27.44 -10.67
C SER A 57 80.84 -26.36 -11.05
N VAL A 58 81.13 -25.55 -12.08
CA VAL A 58 80.22 -24.51 -12.59
C VAL A 58 78.95 -25.14 -13.16
N LYS A 59 79.04 -26.23 -13.90
CA LYS A 59 77.86 -26.96 -14.41
C LYS A 59 76.97 -27.46 -13.28
N GLN A 60 77.57 -28.01 -12.22
CA GLN A 60 76.81 -28.46 -11.03
C GLN A 60 76.16 -27.29 -10.30
N ALA A 61 76.89 -26.19 -10.09
CA ALA A 61 76.35 -24.98 -9.47
C ALA A 61 75.19 -24.38 -10.28
N GLU A 62 75.31 -24.35 -11.60
CA GLU A 62 74.25 -23.85 -12.48
C GLU A 62 73.01 -24.76 -12.46
N GLN A 63 73.18 -26.08 -12.42
CA GLN A 63 72.07 -27.02 -12.23
C GLN A 63 71.33 -26.77 -10.91
N LEU A 64 72.04 -26.57 -9.81
CA LEU A 64 71.44 -26.25 -8.50
C LEU A 64 70.71 -24.90 -8.53
N ARG A 65 71.29 -23.88 -9.18
CA ARG A 65 70.65 -22.57 -9.36
C ARG A 65 69.35 -22.68 -10.14
N VAL A 66 69.35 -23.43 -11.25
CA VAL A 66 68.14 -23.67 -12.07
C VAL A 66 67.07 -24.40 -11.26
N GLN A 67 67.45 -25.42 -10.49
CA GLN A 67 66.51 -26.16 -9.63
C GLN A 67 65.89 -25.26 -8.55
N SER A 68 66.70 -24.39 -7.92
CA SER A 68 66.22 -23.41 -6.95
C SER A 68 65.22 -22.43 -7.60
N GLU A 69 65.53 -21.96 -8.81
CA GLU A 69 64.67 -21.03 -9.53
C GLU A 69 63.33 -21.67 -9.93
N GLN A 70 63.33 -22.94 -10.36
CA GLN A 70 62.10 -23.70 -10.58
C GLN A 70 61.26 -23.82 -9.30
N GLY A 71 61.90 -24.03 -8.14
CA GLY A 71 61.22 -24.04 -6.85
C GLY A 71 60.60 -22.70 -6.47
N ARG A 72 61.29 -21.60 -6.79
CA ARG A 72 60.79 -20.23 -6.60
C ARG A 72 59.58 -19.95 -7.49
N GLU A 73 59.64 -20.31 -8.77
CA GLU A 73 58.54 -20.18 -9.72
C GLU A 73 57.30 -20.97 -9.27
N ALA A 74 57.46 -22.22 -8.86
CA ALA A 74 56.37 -23.04 -8.34
C ALA A 74 55.71 -22.42 -7.10
N SER A 75 56.51 -21.86 -6.19
CA SER A 75 56.02 -21.17 -5.00
C SER A 75 55.22 -19.90 -5.34
N GLU A 76 55.69 -19.12 -6.31
CA GLU A 76 54.99 -17.91 -6.75
C GLU A 76 53.67 -18.25 -7.46
N GLN A 77 53.64 -19.31 -8.27
CA GLN A 77 52.43 -19.80 -8.90
C GLN A 77 51.39 -20.28 -7.85
N ALA A 78 51.84 -20.95 -6.79
CA ALA A 78 50.99 -21.35 -5.68
C ALA A 78 50.43 -20.12 -4.93
N ARG A 79 51.25 -19.09 -4.69
CA ARG A 79 50.82 -17.84 -4.07
C ARG A 79 49.78 -17.12 -4.94
N ALA A 80 50.01 -17.00 -6.25
CA ALA A 80 49.07 -16.38 -7.18
C ALA A 80 47.70 -17.11 -7.19
N THR A 81 47.72 -18.44 -7.14
CA THR A 81 46.50 -19.26 -7.08
C THR A 81 45.74 -19.04 -5.77
N ALA A 82 46.45 -18.98 -4.63
CA ALA A 82 45.85 -18.72 -3.33
C ALA A 82 45.23 -17.31 -3.26
N GLU A 83 45.90 -16.31 -3.84
CA GLU A 83 45.39 -14.95 -3.89
C GLU A 83 44.14 -14.85 -4.76
N GLN A 84 44.10 -15.55 -5.89
CA GLN A 84 42.91 -15.63 -6.73
C GLN A 84 41.73 -16.25 -5.99
N ALA A 85 41.97 -17.32 -5.20
CA ALA A 85 40.94 -17.93 -4.36
C ALA A 85 40.44 -16.97 -3.27
N ARG A 86 41.35 -16.19 -2.65
CA ARG A 86 41.00 -15.15 -1.67
C ARG A 86 40.11 -14.07 -2.28
N ILE A 87 40.43 -13.60 -3.49
CA ILE A 87 39.63 -12.61 -4.22
C ILE A 87 38.22 -13.15 -4.49
N THR A 88 38.09 -14.38 -4.96
CA THR A 88 36.79 -15.01 -5.21
C THR A 88 35.98 -15.16 -3.92
N ALA A 89 36.60 -15.59 -2.82
CA ALA A 89 35.93 -15.70 -1.53
C ALA A 89 35.42 -14.33 -1.03
N GLU A 90 36.21 -13.27 -1.21
CA GLU A 90 35.83 -11.92 -0.84
C GLU A 90 34.68 -11.38 -1.69
N GLN A 91 34.66 -11.66 -3.00
CA GLN A 91 33.52 -11.33 -3.86
C GLN A 91 32.23 -12.01 -3.38
N GLN A 92 32.30 -13.29 -2.98
CA GLN A 92 31.14 -14.00 -2.42
C GLN A 92 30.67 -13.37 -1.10
N ARG A 93 31.61 -12.97 -0.23
CA ARG A 93 31.30 -12.27 1.02
C ARG A 93 30.55 -10.96 0.76
N VAL A 94 31.00 -10.17 -0.22
CA VAL A 94 30.35 -8.91 -0.62
C VAL A 94 28.92 -9.16 -1.13
N LEU A 95 28.71 -10.17 -1.97
CA LEU A 95 27.37 -10.52 -2.47
C LEU A 95 26.42 -10.97 -1.35
N ALA A 96 26.93 -11.78 -0.41
CA ALA A 96 26.17 -12.21 0.76
C ALA A 96 25.77 -11.00 1.63
N GLU A 97 26.68 -10.04 1.80
CA GLU A 97 26.42 -8.83 2.57
C GLU A 97 25.39 -7.91 1.90
N GLN A 98 25.48 -7.75 0.57
CA GLN A 98 24.45 -7.03 -0.20
C GLN A 98 23.08 -7.67 -0.05
N THR A 99 23.01 -9.00 -0.10
CA THR A 99 21.76 -9.75 0.10
C THR A 99 21.22 -9.52 1.52
N ARG A 100 22.08 -9.55 2.54
CA ARG A 100 21.71 -9.25 3.93
C ARG A 100 21.14 -7.84 4.06
N ALA A 101 21.77 -6.84 3.44
CA ALA A 101 21.30 -5.46 3.47
C ALA A 101 19.91 -5.29 2.83
N VAL A 102 19.66 -5.96 1.69
CA VAL A 102 18.33 -5.94 1.04
C VAL A 102 17.27 -6.58 1.93
N ASN A 103 17.56 -7.74 2.52
CA ASN A 103 16.65 -8.43 3.42
C ASN A 103 16.33 -7.59 4.66
N GLU A 104 17.33 -6.92 5.23
CA GLU A 104 17.16 -6.05 6.38
C GLU A 104 16.30 -4.83 6.04
N SER A 105 16.49 -4.22 4.86
CA SER A 105 15.61 -3.14 4.37
C SER A 105 14.16 -3.62 4.19
N ALA A 106 13.94 -4.83 3.67
CA ALA A 106 12.62 -5.42 3.54
C ALA A 106 11.97 -5.68 4.92
N ARG A 107 12.74 -6.17 5.90
CA ARG A 107 12.29 -6.37 7.29
C ARG A 107 11.83 -5.05 7.92
N GLN A 108 12.60 -3.98 7.74
CA GLN A 108 12.27 -2.65 8.27
C GLN A 108 10.97 -2.11 7.65
N LYS A 109 10.77 -2.25 6.34
CA LYS A 109 9.52 -1.85 5.67
C LYS A 109 8.32 -2.64 6.18
N ALA A 110 8.48 -3.94 6.37
CA ALA A 110 7.42 -4.78 6.92
C ALA A 110 7.06 -4.38 8.37
N GLU A 111 8.06 -4.06 9.19
CA GLU A 111 7.85 -3.59 10.56
C GLU A 111 7.15 -2.24 10.60
N ALA A 112 7.54 -1.28 9.76
CA ALA A 112 6.85 0.00 9.63
C ALA A 112 5.37 -0.19 9.22
N GLY A 113 5.10 -1.14 8.31
CA GLY A 113 3.74 -1.50 7.91
C GLY A 113 2.93 -2.09 9.07
N ARG A 114 3.53 -2.96 9.89
CA ARG A 114 2.90 -3.50 11.11
C ARG A 114 2.55 -2.39 12.11
N GLN A 115 3.48 -1.47 12.37
CA GLN A 115 3.26 -0.36 13.29
C GLN A 115 2.13 0.54 12.82
N ALA A 116 2.09 0.90 11.53
CA ALA A 116 0.99 1.69 10.98
C ALA A 116 -0.37 1.00 11.09
N ALA A 117 -0.43 -0.31 10.84
CA ALA A 117 -1.64 -1.10 11.01
C ALA A 117 -2.10 -1.14 12.48
N GLU A 118 -1.16 -1.25 13.41
CA GLU A 118 -1.46 -1.30 14.84
C GLU A 118 -1.97 0.06 15.35
N THR A 119 -1.33 1.17 14.95
CA THR A 119 -1.84 2.52 15.25
C THR A 119 -3.27 2.68 14.72
N LYS A 120 -3.56 2.20 13.50
CA LYS A 120 -4.91 2.31 12.95
C LYS A 120 -5.92 1.47 13.72
N ARG A 121 -5.51 0.29 14.20
CA ARG A 121 -6.33 -0.58 15.04
C ARG A 121 -6.70 0.10 16.36
N GLU A 122 -5.72 0.74 17.00
CA GLU A 122 -5.92 1.49 18.25
C GLU A 122 -6.87 2.67 18.04
N GLU A 123 -6.67 3.48 17.01
CA GLU A 123 -7.55 4.60 16.66
C GLU A 123 -8.99 4.16 16.42
N ASN A 124 -9.18 3.14 15.57
CA ASN A 124 -10.51 2.62 15.25
C ASN A 124 -11.21 2.06 16.50
N THR A 125 -10.45 1.41 17.39
CA THR A 125 -10.99 0.87 18.65
C THR A 125 -11.43 2.01 19.58
N ALA A 126 -10.60 3.04 19.73
CA ALA A 126 -10.91 4.20 20.55
C ALA A 126 -12.12 4.98 20.01
N GLU A 127 -12.24 5.10 18.69
CA GLU A 127 -13.41 5.72 18.05
C GLU A 127 -14.69 4.89 18.24
N ALA A 128 -14.61 3.57 18.07
CA ALA A 128 -15.75 2.68 18.30
C ALA A 128 -16.25 2.76 19.76
N ILE A 129 -15.34 2.80 20.73
CA ILE A 129 -15.68 2.98 22.15
C ILE A 129 -16.40 4.31 22.36
N ARG A 130 -15.85 5.43 21.87
CA ARG A 130 -16.49 6.76 22.01
C ARG A 130 -17.88 6.82 21.39
N ASN A 131 -18.05 6.24 20.20
CA ASN A 131 -19.34 6.18 19.52
C ASN A 131 -20.35 5.34 20.32
N SER A 132 -19.91 4.23 20.91
CA SER A 132 -20.74 3.40 21.78
C SER A 132 -21.14 4.13 23.05
N GLU A 133 -20.21 4.82 23.72
CA GLU A 133 -20.48 5.61 24.93
C GLU A 133 -21.47 6.74 24.65
N GLU A 134 -21.32 7.45 23.53
CA GLU A 134 -22.24 8.50 23.13
C GLU A 134 -23.63 7.97 22.81
N ALA A 135 -23.72 6.83 22.12
CA ALA A 135 -25.00 6.19 21.83
C ALA A 135 -25.71 5.75 23.11
N THR A 136 -24.97 5.14 24.06
CA THR A 136 -25.51 4.77 25.37
C THR A 136 -26.03 5.99 26.11
N ARG A 137 -25.26 7.07 26.19
CA ARG A 137 -25.70 8.31 26.86
C ARG A 137 -26.98 8.87 26.24
N LYS A 138 -27.07 8.94 24.90
CA LYS A 138 -28.29 9.40 24.22
C LYS A 138 -29.50 8.51 24.51
N ALA A 139 -29.30 7.20 24.58
CA ALA A 139 -30.36 6.26 24.93
C ALA A 139 -30.81 6.43 26.38
N GLU A 140 -29.87 6.66 27.31
CA GLU A 140 -30.17 6.95 28.72
C GLU A 140 -30.94 8.27 28.86
N ASP A 141 -30.51 9.33 28.18
CA ASP A 141 -31.19 10.64 28.16
C ASP A 141 -32.62 10.51 27.64
N GLU A 142 -32.83 9.78 26.54
CA GLU A 142 -34.17 9.55 25.98
C GLU A 142 -35.03 8.66 26.89
N ALA A 143 -34.44 7.63 27.50
CA ALA A 143 -35.16 6.79 28.47
C ALA A 143 -35.59 7.61 29.69
N ALA A 144 -34.74 8.51 30.19
CA ALA A 144 -35.09 9.43 31.27
C ALA A 144 -36.21 10.38 30.83
N ARG A 145 -36.15 10.92 29.61
CA ARG A 145 -37.18 11.78 29.02
C ARG A 145 -38.54 11.09 28.98
N VAL A 146 -38.57 9.85 28.48
CA VAL A 146 -39.79 9.04 28.38
C VAL A 146 -40.36 8.72 29.77
N ARG A 147 -39.51 8.38 30.75
CA ARG A 147 -39.96 8.16 32.15
C ARG A 147 -40.64 9.39 32.71
N THR A 148 -40.04 10.57 32.57
CA THR A 148 -40.63 11.84 33.04
C THR A 148 -41.98 12.09 32.38
N LEU A 149 -42.11 11.87 31.08
CA LEU A 149 -43.39 12.02 30.36
C LEU A 149 -44.43 10.97 30.78
N ALA A 150 -44.01 9.74 31.06
CA ALA A 150 -44.90 8.67 31.54
C ALA A 150 -45.44 8.97 32.95
N ASP A 151 -44.61 9.53 33.83
CA ASP A 151 -45.01 9.98 35.17
C ASP A 151 -45.89 11.25 35.12
N ASN A 152 -45.92 11.95 33.98
CA ASN A 152 -46.71 13.17 33.76
C ASN A 152 -47.62 13.04 32.51
N PRO A 153 -48.66 12.18 32.56
CA PRO A 153 -49.51 11.91 31.41
C PRO A 153 -50.34 13.14 30.99
N PRO A 154 -50.67 13.28 29.69
CA PRO A 154 -51.55 14.34 29.23
C PRO A 154 -52.88 14.37 29.99
N LYS A 155 -53.38 15.56 30.26
CA LYS A 155 -54.63 15.75 31.01
C LYS A 155 -55.51 16.81 30.36
N ILE A 156 -56.79 16.80 30.72
CA ILE A 156 -57.75 17.81 30.28
C ILE A 156 -57.76 18.96 31.29
N VAL A 157 -57.74 20.19 30.79
CA VAL A 157 -57.85 21.41 31.59
C VAL A 157 -58.95 22.30 31.01
N GLU A 158 -59.66 23.02 31.87
CA GLU A 158 -60.68 23.98 31.43
C GLU A 158 -60.11 25.39 31.38
N VAL A 159 -60.32 26.09 30.25
CA VAL A 159 -59.98 27.50 30.06
C VAL A 159 -61.20 28.20 29.51
N ASN A 160 -61.73 29.18 30.26
CA ASN A 160 -62.93 29.95 29.89
C ASN A 160 -64.15 29.07 29.56
N GLY A 161 -64.35 27.97 30.31
CA GLY A 161 -65.48 27.05 30.12
C GLY A 161 -65.35 26.08 28.94
N MET A 162 -64.18 26.02 28.30
CA MET A 162 -63.89 25.08 27.21
C MET A 162 -62.78 24.12 27.65
N ALA A 163 -62.93 22.83 27.30
CA ALA A 163 -61.95 21.79 27.63
C ALA A 163 -60.81 21.75 26.59
N TYR A 164 -59.56 21.73 27.07
CA TYR A 164 -58.35 21.64 26.25
C TYR A 164 -57.45 20.52 26.74
N TRP A 165 -56.65 19.96 25.82
CA TRP A 165 -55.54 19.09 26.20
C TRP A 165 -54.40 19.90 26.81
N ALA A 166 -53.76 19.40 27.85
CA ALA A 166 -52.52 19.94 28.40
C ALA A 166 -51.44 18.86 28.44
N PHE A 167 -50.24 19.21 27.99
CA PHE A 167 -49.08 18.32 27.91
C PHE A 167 -47.98 18.80 28.85
N TYR A 168 -47.25 17.87 29.45
CA TYR A 168 -46.13 18.21 30.31
C TYR A 168 -44.94 18.69 29.48
N ASP A 169 -44.48 19.89 29.76
CA ASP A 169 -43.31 20.49 29.14
C ASP A 169 -42.06 20.20 29.98
N LEU A 170 -41.05 19.61 29.35
CA LEU A 170 -39.85 19.11 30.02
C LEU A 170 -38.88 20.21 30.44
N GLU A 171 -38.89 21.35 29.76
CA GLU A 171 -37.98 22.47 30.03
C GLU A 171 -38.48 23.30 31.21
N THR A 172 -39.77 23.63 31.20
CA THR A 172 -40.42 24.43 32.23
C THR A 172 -40.93 23.60 33.41
N GLN A 173 -40.94 22.27 33.28
CA GLN A 173 -41.46 21.33 34.28
C GLN A 173 -42.94 21.58 34.65
N GLN A 174 -43.73 22.08 33.70
CA GLN A 174 -45.13 22.46 33.90
C GLN A 174 -46.01 21.93 32.79
N TYR A 175 -47.32 21.83 33.06
CA TYR A 175 -48.29 21.53 32.01
C TYR A 175 -48.58 22.77 31.17
N VAL A 176 -48.43 22.65 29.87
CA VAL A 176 -48.77 23.69 28.89
C VAL A 176 -50.07 23.31 28.19
N THR A 177 -51.05 24.22 28.22
CA THR A 177 -52.33 24.02 27.54
C THR A 177 -52.14 24.11 26.03
N SER A 178 -52.62 23.09 25.33
CA SER A 178 -52.63 23.00 23.87
C SER A 178 -53.64 23.98 23.26
N PRO A 179 -53.39 24.49 22.04
CA PRO A 179 -54.41 25.21 21.27
C PRO A 179 -55.57 24.29 20.82
N HIS A 180 -55.44 22.97 20.97
CA HIS A 180 -56.45 22.01 20.56
C HIS A 180 -57.47 21.75 21.67
N ARG A 181 -58.75 21.97 21.36
CA ARG A 181 -59.85 21.62 22.26
C ARG A 181 -59.95 20.10 22.40
N ALA A 182 -60.29 19.64 23.60
CA ALA A 182 -60.44 18.22 23.90
C ALA A 182 -61.76 17.62 23.35
N ASP A 183 -62.68 18.46 22.88
CA ASP A 183 -64.03 18.11 22.40
C ASP A 183 -64.24 18.25 20.87
N ASP A 184 -63.20 18.63 20.11
CA ASP A 184 -63.29 18.91 18.66
C ASP A 184 -63.15 17.63 17.80
N GLY A 185 -64.16 16.76 17.87
CA GLY A 185 -64.30 15.59 16.99
C GLY A 185 -64.75 15.93 15.55
N THR A 186 -64.59 15.00 14.59
CA THR A 186 -65.06 15.13 13.20
C THR A 186 -66.57 15.43 13.14
N ILE A 187 -66.97 16.47 12.41
CA ILE A 187 -68.38 16.85 12.25
C ILE A 187 -69.02 15.97 11.16
N VAL A 188 -70.09 15.23 11.44
CA VAL A 188 -70.83 14.44 10.43
C VAL A 188 -72.10 15.19 10.02
N GLN A 189 -72.25 15.49 8.73
CA GLN A 189 -73.39 16.17 8.15
C GLN A 189 -74.12 15.23 7.18
N GLN A 190 -75.37 14.90 7.48
CA GLN A 190 -76.26 14.21 6.54
C GLN A 190 -76.80 15.23 5.53
N VAL A 191 -76.70 14.93 4.24
CA VAL A 191 -77.15 15.82 3.15
C VAL A 191 -78.32 15.17 2.44
N GLU A 192 -79.49 15.80 2.57
CA GLU A 192 -80.73 15.32 1.96
C GLU A 192 -80.93 15.85 0.54
N GLY A 193 -81.59 15.04 -0.31
CA GLY A 193 -81.91 15.37 -1.69
C GLY A 193 -81.01 14.69 -2.72
N SER A 194 -81.49 14.58 -3.95
CA SER A 194 -80.77 13.93 -5.06
C SER A 194 -79.96 14.92 -5.92
N ALA A 195 -80.21 16.22 -5.80
CA ALA A 195 -79.47 17.27 -6.49
C ALA A 195 -78.82 18.20 -5.46
N VAL A 196 -77.52 18.05 -5.24
CA VAL A 196 -76.80 18.63 -4.09
C VAL A 196 -75.73 19.62 -4.56
N SER A 197 -75.65 20.76 -3.88
CA SER A 197 -74.56 21.74 -4.03
C SER A 197 -73.96 22.05 -2.65
N LEU A 198 -72.64 21.91 -2.49
CA LEU A 198 -71.96 22.00 -1.20
C LEU A 198 -70.77 22.96 -1.19
N ASP A 199 -70.63 23.68 -0.07
CA ASP A 199 -69.42 24.39 0.33
C ASP A 199 -68.68 23.57 1.39
N ILE A 200 -67.53 23.01 1.02
CA ILE A 200 -66.80 22.04 1.85
C ILE A 200 -65.98 22.75 2.94
N LYS A 201 -66.21 22.35 4.19
CA LYS A 201 -65.50 22.83 5.39
C LYS A 201 -64.54 21.78 5.92
N GLY A 202 -63.35 22.22 6.32
CA GLY A 202 -62.30 21.38 6.89
C GLY A 202 -62.76 20.58 8.10
N GLY A 203 -62.51 19.26 8.14
CA GLY A 203 -62.87 18.41 9.27
C GLY A 203 -64.32 17.93 9.29
N THR A 204 -65.05 18.09 8.17
CA THR A 204 -66.46 17.66 8.03
C THR A 204 -66.59 16.42 7.15
N MET A 205 -67.42 15.47 7.56
CA MET A 205 -67.87 14.32 6.78
C MET A 205 -69.30 14.57 6.28
N TYR A 206 -69.44 14.81 4.99
CA TYR A 206 -70.73 14.92 4.30
C TYR A 206 -71.17 13.54 3.83
N VAL A 207 -72.33 13.08 4.29
CA VAL A 207 -72.92 11.79 3.89
C VAL A 207 -74.18 12.08 3.08
N CYS A 208 -74.13 11.78 1.79
CA CYS A 208 -75.23 11.94 0.85
C CYS A 208 -75.81 10.57 0.49
N GLY A 209 -77.07 10.54 0.04
CA GLY A 209 -77.70 9.36 -0.53
C GLY A 209 -77.40 9.17 -2.02
N GLU A 210 -78.36 8.63 -2.76
CA GLU A 210 -78.31 8.54 -4.23
C GLU A 210 -78.48 9.91 -4.88
N LEU A 211 -77.49 10.33 -5.67
CA LEU A 211 -77.45 11.65 -6.31
C LEU A 211 -77.67 11.55 -7.81
N THR A 212 -78.56 12.40 -8.32
CA THR A 212 -78.69 12.73 -9.73
C THR A 212 -77.67 13.80 -10.15
N SER A 213 -77.32 14.72 -9.24
CA SER A 213 -76.26 15.71 -9.46
C SER A 213 -75.55 16.12 -8.17
N LEU A 214 -74.24 16.34 -8.27
CA LEU A 214 -73.40 16.86 -7.19
C LEU A 214 -72.55 18.03 -7.71
N THR A 215 -72.64 19.18 -7.04
CA THR A 215 -71.83 20.37 -7.30
C THR A 215 -71.00 20.72 -6.08
N ILE A 216 -69.67 20.74 -6.20
CA ILE A 216 -68.78 21.30 -5.18
C ILE A 216 -68.56 22.79 -5.48
N ALA A 217 -69.34 23.65 -4.81
CA ALA A 217 -69.39 25.08 -5.08
C ALA A 217 -68.13 25.81 -4.56
N SER A 218 -67.64 25.44 -3.38
CA SER A 218 -66.37 25.93 -2.85
C SER A 218 -65.72 24.93 -1.90
N VAL A 219 -64.41 25.05 -1.72
CA VAL A 219 -63.64 24.23 -0.78
C VAL A 219 -62.74 25.11 0.06
N GLU A 220 -62.86 25.01 1.37
CA GLU A 220 -61.95 25.66 2.31
C GLU A 220 -60.56 25.01 2.26
N ASN A 221 -59.50 25.83 2.17
CA ASN A 221 -58.13 25.34 2.27
C ASN A 221 -57.79 25.01 3.74
N SER A 222 -58.09 23.77 4.16
CA SER A 222 -57.91 23.31 5.53
C SER A 222 -56.82 22.25 5.67
N THR A 223 -56.13 22.28 6.82
CA THR A 223 -55.22 21.22 7.29
C THR A 223 -55.98 20.03 7.88
N LYS A 224 -57.30 20.16 8.12
CA LYS A 224 -58.16 19.07 8.60
C LYS A 224 -58.81 18.35 7.40
N PRO A 225 -58.70 17.01 7.31
CA PRO A 225 -59.29 16.27 6.19
C PRO A 225 -60.82 16.33 6.26
N SER A 226 -61.44 16.43 5.09
CA SER A 226 -62.90 16.37 4.93
C SER A 226 -63.25 15.20 4.01
N ILE A 227 -64.42 14.63 4.22
CA ILE A 227 -64.87 13.45 3.49
C ILE A 227 -66.26 13.75 2.92
N LEU A 228 -66.50 13.41 1.66
CA LEU A 228 -67.83 13.43 1.08
C LEU A 228 -68.14 12.04 0.52
N ARG A 229 -69.28 11.46 0.93
CA ARG A 229 -69.77 10.17 0.43
C ARG A 229 -71.08 10.34 -0.30
N PHE A 230 -71.24 9.67 -1.44
CA PHE A 230 -72.49 9.65 -2.18
C PHE A 230 -72.63 8.37 -3.02
N THR A 231 -73.86 8.07 -3.41
CA THR A 231 -74.18 6.97 -4.33
C THR A 231 -74.58 7.53 -5.68
N SER A 232 -74.02 6.98 -6.75
CA SER A 232 -74.46 7.19 -8.13
C SER A 232 -75.41 6.07 -8.51
N GLY A 233 -76.64 6.44 -8.84
CA GLY A 233 -77.74 5.53 -9.09
C GLY A 233 -77.71 4.87 -10.47
N THR A 234 -78.87 4.39 -10.91
CA THR A 234 -79.04 3.79 -12.24
C THR A 234 -78.72 4.74 -13.40
N THR A 235 -78.73 6.05 -13.16
CA THR A 235 -78.18 7.07 -14.05
C THR A 235 -76.98 7.70 -13.37
N ALA A 236 -75.89 7.87 -14.12
CA ALA A 236 -74.65 8.41 -13.58
C ALA A 236 -74.86 9.81 -13.00
N THR A 237 -74.42 10.04 -11.76
CA THR A 237 -74.48 11.36 -11.11
C THR A 237 -73.75 12.40 -11.95
N GLN A 238 -74.43 13.49 -12.28
CA GLN A 238 -73.79 14.64 -12.92
C GLN A 238 -72.90 15.36 -11.91
N PHE A 239 -71.59 15.26 -12.07
CA PHE A 239 -70.62 15.83 -11.14
C PHE A 239 -69.97 17.09 -11.71
N SER A 240 -70.01 18.18 -10.94
CA SER A 240 -69.37 19.44 -11.27
C SER A 240 -68.72 20.06 -10.05
N TYR A 241 -67.74 20.94 -10.26
CA TYR A 241 -67.01 21.61 -9.20
C TYR A 241 -66.46 22.95 -9.67
N SER A 242 -66.18 23.85 -8.73
CA SER A 242 -65.62 25.17 -9.05
C SER A 242 -64.26 25.08 -9.75
N GLU A 243 -63.95 26.04 -10.62
CA GLU A 243 -62.69 26.11 -11.38
C GLU A 243 -61.44 26.18 -10.48
N ASN A 244 -61.61 26.63 -9.23
CA ASN A 244 -60.54 26.74 -8.24
C ASN A 244 -60.33 25.46 -7.42
N PHE A 245 -61.13 24.42 -7.64
CA PHE A 245 -61.01 23.14 -6.96
C PHE A 245 -60.39 22.09 -7.87
N ASN A 246 -59.21 21.60 -7.50
CA ASN A 246 -58.55 20.52 -8.21
C ASN A 246 -58.97 19.18 -7.63
N ILE A 247 -59.56 18.33 -8.47
CA ILE A 247 -59.91 16.95 -8.10
C ILE A 247 -59.21 15.95 -9.01
N THR A 248 -58.71 14.88 -8.40
CA THR A 248 -58.02 13.77 -9.05
C THR A 248 -58.77 12.45 -8.83
N GLY A 249 -58.42 11.40 -9.58
CA GLY A 249 -59.10 10.09 -9.49
C GLY A 249 -60.26 9.98 -10.48
N TRP A 250 -61.34 9.31 -10.07
CA TRP A 250 -62.55 9.18 -10.89
C TRP A 250 -63.25 10.53 -10.88
N THR A 251 -63.24 11.28 -11.98
CA THR A 251 -63.86 12.63 -12.04
C THR A 251 -65.20 12.65 -12.78
N LYS A 252 -65.66 11.47 -13.23
CA LYS A 252 -66.95 11.24 -13.86
C LYS A 252 -67.58 10.02 -13.19
N PRO A 253 -68.57 10.20 -12.31
CA PRO A 253 -69.28 9.08 -11.71
C PRO A 253 -69.88 8.17 -12.78
N GLU A 254 -69.91 6.88 -12.50
CA GLU A 254 -70.56 5.85 -13.31
C GLU A 254 -71.84 5.39 -12.62
N GLU A 255 -72.72 4.75 -13.37
CA GLU A 255 -73.97 4.19 -12.85
C GLU A 255 -73.72 3.09 -11.81
N ASN A 256 -74.58 3.01 -10.81
CA ASN A 256 -74.65 1.97 -9.79
C ASN A 256 -73.34 1.81 -8.98
N ARG A 257 -72.73 2.93 -8.59
CA ARG A 257 -71.48 2.94 -7.80
C ARG A 257 -71.55 3.89 -6.63
N ASN A 258 -70.83 3.56 -5.56
CA ASN A 258 -70.63 4.46 -4.42
C ASN A 258 -69.29 5.17 -4.56
N TYR A 259 -69.21 6.39 -4.05
CA TYR A 259 -68.03 7.22 -4.16
C TYR A 259 -67.71 7.89 -2.83
N THR A 260 -66.41 7.92 -2.53
CA THR A 260 -65.82 8.75 -1.49
C THR A 260 -64.90 9.80 -2.12
N ILE A 261 -65.06 11.05 -1.72
CA ILE A 261 -64.14 12.15 -2.04
C ILE A 261 -63.42 12.55 -0.75
N CYS A 262 -62.10 12.34 -0.73
CA CYS A 262 -61.22 12.81 0.33
C CYS A 262 -60.67 14.19 -0.06
N ILE A 263 -60.82 15.17 0.82
CA ILE A 263 -60.44 16.56 0.57
C ILE A 263 -59.48 17.04 1.64
N LEU A 264 -58.31 17.52 1.21
CA LEU A 264 -57.26 18.06 2.09
C LEU A 264 -56.49 19.17 1.36
N PHE A 265 -56.13 20.25 2.07
CA PHE A 265 -55.42 21.40 1.51
C PHE A 265 -56.08 21.99 0.25
N GLY A 266 -57.42 21.98 0.21
CA GLY A 266 -58.19 22.51 -0.92
C GLY A 266 -58.16 21.63 -2.18
N ALA A 267 -57.62 20.41 -2.11
CA ALA A 267 -57.59 19.47 -3.24
C ALA A 267 -58.38 18.19 -2.90
N GLY A 268 -59.05 17.63 -3.91
CA GLY A 268 -59.86 16.43 -3.80
C GLY A 268 -59.23 15.22 -4.47
N ASN A 269 -59.52 14.04 -3.94
CA ASN A 269 -59.34 12.77 -4.62
C ASN A 269 -60.63 11.96 -4.52
N MET A 270 -61.22 11.61 -5.66
CA MET A 270 -62.43 10.78 -5.72
C MET A 270 -62.09 9.34 -6.08
N THR A 271 -62.57 8.43 -5.24
CA THR A 271 -62.45 6.97 -5.40
C THR A 271 -63.86 6.37 -5.42
N TYR A 272 -64.06 5.31 -6.21
CA TYR A 272 -65.24 4.47 -5.99
C TYR A 272 -64.99 3.59 -4.76
N ASP A 273 -66.04 3.36 -3.98
CA ASP A 273 -66.01 2.38 -2.91
C ASP A 273 -66.27 0.99 -3.53
N GLU A 274 -65.47 -0.02 -3.16
CA GLU A 274 -65.67 -1.42 -3.61
C GLU A 274 -66.98 -2.03 -3.08
#